data_AF-A0A956R2V4-F1
#
_entry.id   AF-A0A956R2V4-F1
#
_cell.length_a   1.000
_cell.length_b   1.000
_cell.length_c   1.000
_cell.angle_alpha   90.00
_cell.angle_beta   90.00
_cell.angle_gamma   90.00
#
_symmetry.space_group_name_H-M   'P 1'
#
loop_
_entity.id
_entity.type
_entity.pdbx_description
1 polymer ?
#
loop_
_entity_poly.entity_id
_entity_poly.type
_entity_poly.pdbx_seq_one_letter_code
_entity_poly.pdbx_strand_id
1 'polypeptide(L)'
;MSAGGSRRAFLETTFGGSLAAALAGLAGCDRTGAGASPGDATPEPAPGAGPEAGVGVGDIAAGEHLVGVEYSASERAQLVDSIGEQLALLAARRSFMPTPDLAPATVFDPGAVLGKGSPASTSRVEVAAGDPGPAPSDPADLAFAPVTTLSHWLRSGALTSIALTELYLDRLTRLGPRLNCVVTLTPELARAQARRADDELRSGAARGPLHGVPWGAKDLFDTAGIETSWGAATHRGRVPEGDASIVERLDQAGAV
;
A
#
# COMPACT_ATOMS: atom_id res chain seq x y z
N MET A 1 47.42 9.72 -7.86
CA MET A 1 46.78 10.91 -7.26
C MET A 1 45.59 11.27 -8.15
N SER A 2 44.40 10.83 -7.78
CA SER A 2 43.16 11.01 -8.55
C SER A 2 42.32 12.09 -7.86
N ALA A 3 42.06 13.19 -8.56
CA ALA A 3 41.22 14.28 -8.07
C ALA A 3 39.75 13.89 -8.26
N GLY A 4 39.02 13.74 -7.14
CA GLY A 4 37.61 13.43 -7.14
C GLY A 4 36.76 14.63 -7.58
N GLY A 5 36.01 14.45 -8.67
CA GLY A 5 34.96 15.39 -9.05
C GLY A 5 33.85 15.42 -7.99
N SER A 6 33.49 16.62 -7.56
CA SER A 6 32.42 16.85 -6.57
C SER A 6 31.07 16.38 -7.10
N ARG A 7 30.27 15.75 -6.23
CA ARG A 7 28.87 15.31 -6.48
C ARG A 7 27.98 16.41 -7.09
N ARG A 8 28.34 17.68 -6.89
CA ARG A 8 27.64 18.84 -7.44
C ARG A 8 27.74 18.93 -8.97
N ALA A 9 28.89 18.56 -9.54
CA ALA A 9 29.10 18.60 -10.99
C ALA A 9 28.26 17.57 -11.75
N PHE A 10 27.97 16.42 -11.12
CA PHE A 10 27.13 15.36 -11.68
C PHE A 10 25.64 15.77 -11.74
N LEU A 11 25.15 16.49 -10.73
CA LEU A 11 23.76 16.92 -10.67
C LEU A 11 23.42 18.02 -11.70
N GLU A 12 24.36 18.92 -11.97
CA GLU A 12 24.19 19.98 -12.97
C GLU A 12 24.15 19.45 -14.41
N THR A 13 24.86 18.36 -14.71
CA THR A 13 24.91 17.80 -16.09
C THR A 13 23.77 16.85 -16.40
N THR A 14 23.19 16.15 -15.42
CA THR A 14 22.21 15.09 -15.70
C THR A 14 20.74 15.56 -15.69
N PHE A 15 20.40 16.64 -14.98
CA PHE A 15 18.99 17.05 -14.81
C PHE A 15 18.56 18.32 -15.58
N GLY A 16 19.49 19.11 -16.13
CA GLY A 16 19.16 20.36 -16.83
C GLY A 16 18.50 20.20 -18.21
N GLY A 17 18.39 18.97 -18.75
CA GLY A 17 18.04 18.75 -20.16
C GLY A 17 16.68 18.11 -20.47
N SER A 18 15.87 17.69 -19.48
CA SER A 18 14.73 16.78 -19.78
C SER A 18 13.36 17.19 -19.26
N LEU A 19 13.19 18.36 -18.63
CA LEU A 19 11.86 18.76 -18.12
C LEU A 19 10.97 19.48 -19.16
N ALA A 20 11.50 19.86 -20.32
CA ALA A 20 10.76 20.69 -21.29
C ALA A 20 9.81 19.94 -22.24
N ALA A 21 9.72 18.61 -22.20
CA ALA A 21 9.01 17.83 -23.23
C ALA A 21 7.72 17.10 -22.78
N ALA A 22 7.18 17.37 -21.60
CA ALA A 22 6.00 16.65 -21.09
C ALA A 22 4.69 17.47 -21.04
N LEU A 23 4.66 18.71 -21.52
CA LEU A 23 3.46 19.58 -21.44
C LEU A 23 2.69 19.75 -22.76
N ALA A 24 3.15 19.19 -23.88
CA ALA A 24 2.50 19.38 -25.18
C ALA A 24 1.45 18.30 -25.58
N GLY A 25 1.22 17.27 -24.75
CA GLY A 25 0.42 16.10 -25.14
C GLY A 25 -1.07 16.12 -24.79
N LEU A 26 -1.57 17.09 -24.03
CA LEU A 26 -2.94 17.04 -23.47
C LEU A 26 -4.00 17.86 -24.24
N ALA A 27 -3.65 18.41 -25.41
CA ALA A 27 -4.54 19.30 -26.16
C ALA A 27 -5.44 18.61 -27.21
N GLY A 28 -5.56 17.28 -27.21
CA GLY A 28 -6.29 16.57 -28.28
C GLY A 28 -6.94 15.27 -27.84
N CYS A 29 -8.01 15.36 -27.04
CA CYS A 29 -8.98 14.27 -26.91
C CYS A 29 -10.38 14.87 -26.92
N ASP A 30 -10.97 14.91 -28.12
CA ASP A 30 -12.40 15.18 -28.32
C ASP A 30 -13.21 14.11 -27.58
N ARG A 31 -13.94 14.52 -26.55
CA ARG A 31 -14.96 13.68 -25.90
C ARG A 31 -16.29 13.92 -26.61
N THR A 32 -16.67 13.01 -27.51
CA THR A 32 -18.08 12.83 -27.89
C THR A 32 -18.63 11.62 -27.15
N GLY A 33 -19.55 11.88 -26.22
CA GLY A 33 -20.22 10.84 -25.43
C GLY A 33 -21.19 11.48 -24.45
N ALA A 34 -22.45 11.58 -24.86
CA ALA A 34 -23.55 12.12 -24.10
C ALA A 34 -23.90 11.25 -22.88
N GLY A 35 -24.24 11.87 -21.75
CA GLY A 35 -24.79 11.16 -20.59
C GLY A 35 -24.99 12.04 -19.35
N ALA A 36 -26.23 12.52 -19.19
CA ALA A 36 -26.92 12.97 -17.97
C ALA A 36 -26.23 14.01 -17.07
N SER A 37 -26.83 15.21 -17.02
CA SER A 37 -26.54 16.29 -16.07
C SER A 37 -27.10 15.93 -14.67
N PRO A 38 -26.27 15.85 -13.61
CA PRO A 38 -26.76 15.94 -12.24
C PRO A 38 -26.91 17.42 -11.85
N GLY A 39 -28.00 17.72 -11.15
CA GLY A 39 -28.51 19.07 -10.94
C GLY A 39 -27.61 20.03 -10.15
N ASP A 40 -28.01 21.30 -10.23
CA ASP A 40 -27.43 22.52 -9.63
C ASP A 40 -27.30 22.49 -8.08
N ALA A 41 -26.56 21.52 -7.54
CA ALA A 41 -26.05 21.62 -6.18
C ALA A 41 -24.65 22.21 -6.27
N THR A 42 -24.53 23.52 -6.00
CA THR A 42 -23.23 24.13 -5.72
C THR A 42 -22.63 23.41 -4.52
N PRO A 43 -21.47 22.74 -4.63
CA PRO A 43 -20.86 22.06 -3.49
C PRO A 43 -20.53 23.11 -2.43
N GLU A 44 -20.98 22.91 -1.19
CA GLU A 44 -20.49 23.73 -0.08
C GLU A 44 -18.96 23.60 0.01
N PRO A 45 -18.23 24.71 0.23
CA PRO A 45 -16.78 24.65 0.35
C PRO A 45 -16.41 23.78 1.55
N ALA A 46 -15.50 22.82 1.32
CA ALA A 46 -15.00 21.93 2.36
C ALA A 46 -14.43 22.75 3.55
N PRO A 47 -14.61 22.27 4.80
CA PRO A 47 -14.06 22.95 5.97
C PRO A 47 -12.54 23.11 5.81
N GLY A 48 -12.06 24.35 5.84
CA GLY A 48 -10.66 24.70 5.58
C GLY A 48 -10.36 25.25 4.18
N ALA A 49 -11.36 25.71 3.44
CA ALA A 49 -11.13 26.64 2.33
C ALA A 49 -10.38 27.87 2.89
N GLY A 50 -9.07 27.94 2.64
CA GLY A 50 -8.26 29.11 2.98
C GLY A 50 -8.80 30.38 2.31
N PRO A 51 -8.37 31.56 2.75
CA PRO A 51 -8.89 32.83 2.23
C PRO A 51 -8.82 32.88 0.70
N GLU A 52 -9.88 33.42 0.07
CA GLU A 52 -9.96 33.59 -1.39
C GLU A 52 -8.88 34.56 -1.95
N ALA A 53 -8.16 35.25 -1.09
CA ALA A 53 -7.03 36.10 -1.44
C ALA A 53 -5.80 35.23 -1.75
N GLY A 54 -5.25 35.39 -2.97
CA GLY A 54 -4.02 34.73 -3.36
C GLY A 54 -2.86 35.04 -2.41
N VAL A 55 -2.03 34.02 -2.14
CA VAL A 55 -0.87 34.13 -1.25
C VAL A 55 0.14 35.13 -1.82
N GLY A 56 0.43 36.18 -1.05
CA GLY A 56 1.38 37.22 -1.42
C GLY A 56 2.76 37.04 -0.76
N VAL A 57 3.70 37.90 -1.14
CA VAL A 57 5.08 37.89 -0.60
C VAL A 57 5.08 38.09 0.92
N GLY A 58 4.14 38.88 1.45
CA GLY A 58 3.97 39.10 2.88
C GLY A 58 3.57 37.84 3.65
N ASP A 59 2.75 36.98 3.05
CA ASP A 59 2.32 35.72 3.65
C ASP A 59 3.48 34.72 3.72
N ILE A 60 4.31 34.65 2.67
CA ILE A 60 5.53 33.85 2.66
C ILE A 60 6.50 34.33 3.75
N ALA A 61 6.73 35.64 3.84
CA ALA A 61 7.60 36.23 4.86
C ALA A 61 7.09 36.01 6.29
N ALA A 62 5.77 36.00 6.49
CA ALA A 62 5.18 35.66 7.79
C ALA A 62 5.38 34.17 8.15
N GLY A 63 5.26 33.28 7.15
CA GLY A 63 5.46 31.84 7.32
C GLY A 63 6.91 31.44 7.63
N GLU A 64 7.89 32.14 7.06
CA GLU A 64 9.33 31.92 7.28
C GLU A 64 9.72 31.78 8.76
N HIS A 65 9.17 32.65 9.62
CA HIS A 65 9.41 32.59 11.05
C HIS A 65 8.89 31.31 11.71
N LEU A 66 7.77 30.76 11.23
CA LEU A 66 7.16 29.55 11.80
C LEU A 66 7.96 28.29 11.46
N VAL A 67 8.57 28.25 10.28
CA VAL A 67 9.36 27.11 9.78
C VAL A 67 10.87 27.27 9.98
N GLY A 68 11.33 28.44 10.42
CA GLY A 68 12.75 28.68 10.73
C GLY A 68 13.65 28.74 9.50
N VAL A 69 13.14 29.31 8.41
CA VAL A 69 13.88 29.51 7.14
C VAL A 69 13.86 31.00 6.78
N GLU A 70 14.86 31.46 6.02
CA GLU A 70 14.91 32.83 5.50
C GLU A 70 15.11 32.79 3.99
N TYR A 71 14.27 33.52 3.26
CA TYR A 71 14.39 33.67 1.81
C TYR A 71 14.85 35.08 1.42
N SER A 72 15.51 35.21 0.28
CA SER A 72 15.75 36.51 -0.37
C SER A 72 14.46 37.06 -0.98
N ALA A 73 14.43 38.36 -1.30
CA ALA A 73 13.27 38.97 -1.95
C ALA A 73 12.92 38.30 -3.30
N SER A 74 13.94 37.89 -4.07
CA SER A 74 13.75 37.18 -5.35
C SER A 74 13.20 35.77 -5.16
N GLU A 75 13.65 35.04 -4.14
CA GLU A 75 13.13 33.70 -3.83
C GLU A 75 11.67 33.77 -3.37
N ARG A 76 11.30 34.78 -2.56
CA ARG A 76 9.89 34.99 -2.17
C ARG A 76 8.99 35.28 -3.37
N ALA A 77 9.45 36.10 -4.32
CA ALA A 77 8.71 36.37 -5.55
C ALA A 77 8.50 35.08 -6.37
N GLN A 78 9.54 34.27 -6.53
CA GLN A 78 9.43 32.96 -7.22
C GLN A 78 8.46 32.00 -6.51
N LEU A 79 8.42 32.00 -5.18
CA LEU A 79 7.48 31.18 -4.42
C LEU A 79 6.03 31.61 -4.68
N VAL A 80 5.75 32.92 -4.68
CA VAL A 80 4.42 33.47 -4.99
C VAL A 80 3.98 33.10 -6.40
N ASP A 81 4.88 33.11 -7.37
CA ASP A 81 4.56 32.75 -8.77
C ASP A 81 4.12 31.28 -8.92
N SER A 82 4.59 30.37 -8.06
CA SER A 82 4.30 28.93 -8.15
C SER A 82 3.23 28.43 -7.17
N ILE A 83 3.01 29.13 -6.05
CA ILE A 83 2.13 28.64 -4.98
C ILE A 83 0.66 28.59 -5.40
N GLY A 84 0.23 29.50 -6.29
CA GLY A 84 -1.13 29.49 -6.83
C GLY A 84 -1.46 28.20 -7.59
N GLU A 85 -0.54 27.74 -8.45
CA GLU A 85 -0.69 26.48 -9.17
C GLU A 85 -0.70 25.27 -8.23
N GLN A 86 0.13 25.28 -7.19
CA GLN A 86 0.15 24.22 -6.18
C GLN A 86 -1.15 24.16 -5.37
N LEU A 87 -1.70 25.32 -4.98
CA LEU A 87 -2.99 25.39 -4.29
C LEU A 87 -4.13 24.90 -5.18
N ALA A 88 -4.14 25.28 -6.46
CA ALA A 88 -5.11 24.79 -7.43
C ALA A 88 -5.02 23.25 -7.60
N LEU A 89 -3.81 22.71 -7.69
CA LEU A 89 -3.58 21.26 -7.76
C LEU A 89 -4.07 20.53 -6.50
N LEU A 90 -3.81 21.08 -5.32
CA LEU A 90 -4.29 20.52 -4.05
C LEU A 90 -5.82 20.58 -3.95
N ALA A 91 -6.44 21.69 -4.37
CA ALA A 91 -7.89 21.80 -4.44
C ALA A 91 -8.49 20.75 -5.37
N ALA A 92 -7.94 20.60 -6.58
CA ALA A 92 -8.38 19.57 -7.53
C ALA A 92 -8.26 18.14 -6.96
N ARG A 93 -7.17 17.83 -6.24
CA ARG A 93 -6.99 16.54 -5.57
C ARG A 93 -7.97 16.31 -4.43
N ARG A 94 -8.30 17.34 -3.65
CA ARG A 94 -9.28 17.27 -2.57
C ARG A 94 -10.71 17.10 -3.09
N SER A 95 -11.01 17.68 -4.25
CA SER A 95 -12.28 17.48 -4.95
C SER A 95 -12.39 16.09 -5.58
N PHE A 96 -11.28 15.40 -5.79
CA PHE A 96 -11.28 14.02 -6.26
C PHE A 96 -11.66 13.07 -5.12
N MET A 97 -12.87 12.55 -5.19
CA MET A 97 -13.35 11.47 -4.31
C MET A 97 -13.16 10.14 -5.04
N PRO A 98 -12.16 9.32 -4.66
CA PRO A 98 -12.02 8.00 -5.23
C PRO A 98 -13.26 7.17 -4.88
N THR A 99 -13.80 6.46 -5.86
CA THR A 99 -14.86 5.50 -5.61
C THR A 99 -14.26 4.23 -4.95
N PRO A 100 -15.03 3.48 -4.13
CA PRO A 100 -14.51 2.29 -3.44
C PRO A 100 -13.96 1.19 -4.37
N ASP A 101 -14.39 1.19 -5.63
CA ASP A 101 -13.97 0.28 -6.70
C ASP A 101 -12.76 0.80 -7.50
N LEU A 102 -12.33 2.04 -7.29
CA LEU A 102 -11.12 2.58 -7.90
C LEU A 102 -9.90 1.87 -7.29
N ALA A 103 -9.39 0.88 -8.02
CA ALA A 103 -8.13 0.25 -7.67
C ALA A 103 -7.03 1.32 -7.55
N PRO A 104 -6.21 1.31 -6.47
CA PRO A 104 -5.04 2.17 -6.42
C PRO A 104 -4.15 1.86 -7.63
N ALA A 105 -3.38 2.84 -8.09
CA ALA A 105 -2.39 2.62 -9.13
C ALA A 105 -1.31 1.64 -8.62
N THR A 106 -1.55 0.34 -8.74
CA THR A 106 -0.68 -0.75 -8.27
C THR A 106 0.32 -1.18 -9.34
N VAL A 107 0.12 -0.74 -10.58
CA VAL A 107 0.98 -1.04 -11.71
C VAL A 107 1.46 0.30 -12.27
N PHE A 108 2.77 0.53 -12.24
CA PHE A 108 3.38 1.56 -13.06
C PHE A 108 3.22 1.13 -14.52
N ASP A 109 2.24 1.71 -15.19
CA ASP A 109 1.93 1.41 -16.58
C ASP A 109 2.34 2.59 -17.49
N PRO A 110 3.57 2.60 -18.00
CA PRO A 110 3.99 3.60 -18.97
C PRO A 110 3.29 3.40 -20.32
N GLY A 111 2.61 2.27 -20.55
CA GLY A 111 1.88 1.98 -21.78
C GLY A 111 0.80 3.02 -22.05
N ALA A 112 0.02 3.40 -21.03
CA ALA A 112 -1.00 4.46 -21.15
C ALA A 112 -0.39 5.81 -21.58
N VAL A 113 0.82 6.12 -21.10
CA VAL A 113 1.57 7.33 -21.47
C VAL A 113 2.17 7.21 -22.89
N LEU A 114 2.49 5.99 -23.33
CA LEU A 114 3.10 5.69 -24.62
C LEU A 114 2.09 5.26 -25.71
N GLY A 115 0.78 5.40 -25.47
CA GLY A 115 -0.28 5.01 -26.40
C GLY A 115 -0.42 3.50 -26.63
N LYS A 116 0.17 2.68 -25.75
CA LYS A 116 0.03 1.21 -25.76
C LYS A 116 -1.01 0.82 -24.72
N GLY A 117 -2.05 0.11 -25.13
CA GLY A 117 -3.06 -0.40 -24.20
C GLY A 117 -2.43 -1.27 -23.11
N SER A 118 -2.89 -1.12 -21.87
CA SER A 118 -2.52 -1.99 -20.76
C SER A 118 -2.95 -3.43 -21.07
N PRO A 119 -2.11 -4.45 -20.83
CA PRO A 119 -2.59 -5.81 -20.83
C PRO A 119 -3.68 -5.95 -19.76
N ALA A 120 -4.80 -6.57 -20.11
CA ALA A 120 -5.86 -6.82 -19.14
C ALA A 120 -5.31 -7.68 -17.99
N SER A 121 -5.37 -7.17 -16.76
CA SER A 121 -5.06 -7.97 -15.57
C SER A 121 -6.13 -9.05 -15.45
N THR A 122 -5.74 -10.31 -15.61
CA THR A 122 -6.66 -11.45 -15.49
C THR A 122 -7.03 -11.76 -14.04
N SER A 123 -6.50 -11.00 -13.07
CA SER A 123 -6.63 -11.22 -11.61
C SER A 123 -6.24 -12.63 -11.13
N ARG A 124 -5.73 -13.49 -12.02
CA ARG A 124 -5.41 -14.88 -11.73
C ARG A 124 -3.95 -14.99 -11.34
N VAL A 125 -3.71 -15.39 -10.09
CA VAL A 125 -2.37 -15.72 -9.63
C VAL A 125 -2.01 -17.12 -10.12
N GLU A 126 -1.03 -17.22 -11.01
CA GLU A 126 -0.47 -18.49 -11.43
C GLU A 126 0.63 -18.92 -10.45
N VAL A 127 0.48 -20.11 -9.87
CA VAL A 127 1.51 -20.67 -9.00
C VAL A 127 2.61 -21.25 -9.89
N ALA A 128 3.83 -20.74 -9.77
CA ALA A 128 4.98 -21.26 -10.49
C ALA A 128 5.14 -22.77 -10.21
N ALA A 129 5.26 -23.57 -11.28
CA ALA A 129 5.31 -25.03 -11.24
C ALA A 129 6.68 -25.59 -10.80
N GLY A 130 7.53 -24.79 -10.15
CA GLY A 130 8.84 -25.27 -9.70
C GLY A 130 8.72 -26.35 -8.63
N ASP A 131 9.55 -27.38 -8.72
CA ASP A 131 9.72 -28.36 -7.65
C ASP A 131 10.57 -27.74 -6.53
N PRO A 132 10.00 -27.47 -5.34
CA PRO A 132 10.74 -26.94 -4.21
C PRO A 132 11.69 -27.96 -3.56
N GLY A 133 11.67 -29.22 -4.01
CA GLY A 133 12.30 -30.33 -3.31
C GLY A 133 11.51 -30.76 -2.07
N PRO A 134 12.05 -31.71 -1.28
CA PRO A 134 11.38 -32.19 -0.07
C PRO A 134 11.30 -31.10 1.00
N ALA A 135 10.22 -31.13 1.80
CA ALA A 135 10.13 -30.28 2.98
C ALA A 135 11.27 -30.63 3.96
N PRO A 136 12.06 -29.63 4.42
CA PRO A 136 13.13 -29.88 5.37
C PRO A 136 12.55 -30.31 6.71
N SER A 137 13.30 -31.14 7.44
CA SER A 137 12.93 -31.56 8.79
C SER A 137 13.33 -30.54 9.86
N ASP A 138 14.26 -29.63 9.57
CA ASP A 138 14.66 -28.57 10.49
C ASP A 138 13.56 -27.49 10.56
N PRO A 139 12.99 -27.24 11.75
CA PRO A 139 12.03 -26.16 11.97
C PRO A 139 12.54 -24.77 11.55
N ALA A 140 13.84 -24.51 11.62
CA ALA A 140 14.42 -23.24 11.20
C ALA A 140 14.32 -23.07 9.68
N ASP A 141 14.65 -24.10 8.91
CA ASP A 141 14.58 -24.08 7.45
C ASP A 141 13.13 -23.91 6.97
N LEU A 142 12.17 -24.57 7.62
CA LEU A 142 10.74 -24.33 7.36
C LEU A 142 10.34 -22.88 7.64
N ALA A 143 10.75 -22.32 8.79
CA ALA A 143 10.36 -20.97 9.19
C ALA A 143 10.88 -19.86 8.27
N PHE A 144 12.01 -20.09 7.58
CA PHE A 144 12.64 -19.16 6.66
C PHE A 144 12.41 -19.49 5.18
N ALA A 145 11.65 -20.53 4.87
CA ALA A 145 11.32 -20.90 3.50
C ALA A 145 10.45 -19.81 2.82
N PRO A 146 10.60 -19.57 1.51
CA PRO A 146 9.72 -18.68 0.76
C PRO A 146 8.26 -19.13 0.82
N VAL A 147 7.33 -18.17 0.81
CA VAL A 147 5.88 -18.45 0.80
C VAL A 147 5.45 -19.33 -0.38
N THR A 148 6.11 -19.20 -1.53
CA THR A 148 5.86 -20.03 -2.72
C THR A 148 6.20 -21.50 -2.46
N THR A 149 7.27 -21.76 -1.72
CA THR A 149 7.74 -23.08 -1.30
C THR A 149 6.81 -23.67 -0.23
N LEU A 150 6.46 -22.88 0.80
CA LEU A 150 5.51 -23.30 1.84
C LEU A 150 4.14 -23.65 1.25
N SER A 151 3.62 -22.79 0.36
CA SER A 151 2.39 -23.05 -0.38
C SER A 151 2.43 -24.37 -1.15
N HIS A 152 3.56 -24.68 -1.79
CA HIS A 152 3.72 -25.95 -2.50
C HIS A 152 3.68 -27.13 -1.53
N TRP A 153 4.45 -27.11 -0.44
CA TRP A 153 4.48 -28.22 0.53
C TRP A 153 3.14 -28.44 1.23
N LEU A 154 2.38 -27.37 1.50
CA LEU A 154 1.02 -27.47 2.02
C LEU A 154 0.10 -28.18 1.03
N ARG A 155 0.09 -27.75 -0.23
CA ARG A 155 -0.77 -28.34 -1.27
C ARG A 155 -0.39 -29.78 -1.62
N SER A 156 0.88 -30.14 -1.54
CA SER A 156 1.34 -31.51 -1.78
C SER A 156 1.16 -32.44 -0.58
N GLY A 157 0.82 -31.89 0.60
CA GLY A 157 0.73 -32.63 1.85
C GLY A 157 2.09 -32.97 2.49
N ALA A 158 3.20 -32.45 1.95
CA ALA A 158 4.52 -32.59 2.54
C ALA A 158 4.67 -31.82 3.87
N LEU A 159 3.81 -30.82 4.09
CA LEU A 159 3.68 -30.05 5.31
C LEU A 159 2.19 -29.82 5.58
N THR A 160 1.76 -29.87 6.84
CA THR A 160 0.39 -29.50 7.21
C THR A 160 0.32 -28.06 7.70
N SER A 161 -0.81 -27.41 7.46
CA SER A 161 -1.09 -26.05 7.92
C SER A 161 -1.03 -25.97 9.44
N ILE A 162 -1.56 -26.97 10.16
CA ILE A 162 -1.46 -27.00 11.63
C ILE A 162 0.00 -27.08 12.10
N ALA A 163 0.84 -27.89 11.46
CA ALA A 163 2.25 -27.99 11.85
C ALA A 163 3.01 -26.68 11.59
N LEU A 164 2.76 -26.04 10.45
CA LEU A 164 3.34 -24.72 10.13
C LEU A 164 2.86 -23.63 11.09
N THR A 165 1.58 -23.68 11.48
CA THR A 165 0.98 -22.73 12.41
C THR A 165 1.58 -22.86 13.81
N GLU A 166 1.68 -24.08 14.35
CA GLU A 166 2.31 -24.30 15.67
C GLU A 166 3.79 -23.88 15.65
N LEU A 167 4.51 -24.14 14.55
CA LEU A 167 5.88 -23.66 14.38
C LEU A 167 6.00 -22.14 14.55
N TYR A 168 5.12 -21.37 13.91
CA TYR A 168 5.14 -19.91 14.03
C TYR A 168 4.63 -19.42 15.39
N LEU A 169 3.59 -20.04 15.97
CA LEU A 169 3.10 -19.70 17.31
C LEU A 169 4.17 -19.91 18.39
N ASP A 170 4.93 -21.01 18.33
CA ASP A 170 6.04 -21.29 19.24
C ASP A 170 7.15 -20.24 19.12
N ARG A 171 7.48 -19.84 17.89
CA ARG A 171 8.47 -18.78 17.64
C ARG A 171 7.99 -17.42 18.15
N LEU A 172 6.73 -17.05 17.90
CA LEU A 172 6.17 -15.78 18.34
C LEU A 172 6.06 -15.71 19.87
N THR A 173 5.70 -16.82 20.53
CA THR A 173 5.68 -16.91 21.99
C THR A 173 7.07 -16.68 22.58
N ARG A 174 8.12 -17.26 21.98
CA ARG A 174 9.51 -17.15 22.48
C ARG A 174 10.20 -15.83 22.12
N LEU A 175 9.93 -15.30 20.93
CA LEU A 175 10.69 -14.17 20.36
C LEU A 175 9.88 -12.86 20.33
N GLY A 176 8.55 -12.93 20.25
CA GLY A 176 7.66 -11.77 20.16
C GLY A 176 7.92 -10.72 21.24
N PRO A 177 7.93 -11.09 22.55
CA PRO A 177 8.21 -10.14 23.63
C PRO A 177 9.61 -9.53 23.59
N ARG A 178 10.60 -10.25 23.03
CA ARG A 178 11.99 -9.77 22.93
C ARG A 178 12.19 -8.81 21.78
N LEU A 179 11.41 -9.00 20.71
CA LEU A 179 11.50 -8.21 19.47
C LEU A 179 10.46 -7.10 19.41
N ASN A 180 9.47 -7.09 20.29
CA ASN A 180 8.32 -6.19 20.27
C ASN A 180 7.61 -6.18 18.89
N CYS A 181 7.45 -7.37 18.29
CA CYS A 181 6.95 -7.51 16.92
C CYS A 181 5.52 -8.02 16.82
N VAL A 182 4.85 -8.29 17.94
CA VAL A 182 3.45 -8.74 18.01
C VAL A 182 2.75 -7.93 19.09
N VAL A 183 1.63 -7.29 18.74
CA VAL A 183 0.77 -6.59 19.71
C VAL A 183 -0.35 -7.50 20.21
N THR A 184 -0.98 -8.24 19.29
CA THR A 184 -2.07 -9.17 19.57
C THR A 184 -1.77 -10.49 18.88
N LEU A 185 -1.71 -11.57 19.65
CA LEU A 185 -1.55 -12.93 19.13
C LEU A 185 -2.90 -13.64 19.20
N THR A 186 -3.22 -14.45 18.19
CA THR A 186 -4.53 -15.12 18.04
C THR A 186 -4.41 -16.65 17.95
N PRO A 187 -3.82 -17.35 18.94
CA PRO A 187 -3.45 -18.77 18.81
C PRO A 187 -4.64 -19.69 18.50
N GLU A 188 -5.77 -19.47 19.18
CA GLU A 188 -6.97 -20.32 19.05
C GLU A 188 -7.59 -20.19 17.66
N LEU A 189 -7.66 -18.96 17.14
CA LEU A 189 -8.14 -18.65 15.80
C LEU A 189 -7.23 -19.29 14.75
N ALA A 190 -5.93 -19.05 14.83
CA ALA A 190 -4.94 -19.59 13.89
C ALA A 190 -5.01 -21.13 13.84
N ARG A 191 -5.09 -21.79 15.01
CA ARG A 191 -5.25 -23.25 15.09
C ARG A 191 -6.55 -23.75 14.46
N ALA A 192 -7.66 -23.04 14.65
CA ALA A 192 -8.94 -23.41 14.07
C ALA A 192 -8.93 -23.26 12.54
N GLN A 193 -8.40 -22.15 12.03
CA GLN A 193 -8.26 -21.92 10.59
C GLN A 193 -7.28 -22.90 9.94
N ALA A 194 -6.17 -23.23 10.60
CA ALA A 194 -5.20 -24.21 10.11
C ALA A 194 -5.81 -25.62 9.98
N ARG A 195 -6.57 -26.08 10.97
CA ARG A 195 -7.28 -27.37 10.89
C ARG A 195 -8.29 -27.38 9.73
N ARG A 196 -9.07 -26.30 9.58
CA ARG A 196 -10.00 -26.14 8.44
C ARG A 196 -9.26 -26.20 7.11
N ALA A 197 -8.12 -25.50 7.01
CA ALA A 197 -7.30 -25.49 5.80
C ALA A 197 -6.76 -26.88 5.46
N ASP A 198 -6.29 -27.63 6.44
CA ASP A 198 -5.82 -29.02 6.27
C ASP A 198 -6.94 -29.97 5.80
N ASP A 199 -8.14 -29.84 6.36
CA ASP A 199 -9.30 -30.65 5.96
C ASP A 199 -9.72 -30.34 4.51
N GLU A 200 -9.72 -29.06 4.13
CA GLU A 200 -10.02 -28.61 2.76
C GLU A 200 -8.96 -29.08 1.76
N LEU A 201 -7.68 -29.01 2.10
CA LEU A 201 -6.60 -29.55 1.27
C LEU A 201 -6.76 -31.06 1.08
N ARG A 202 -7.09 -31.79 2.14
CA ARG A 202 -7.31 -33.25 2.09
C ARG A 202 -8.51 -33.62 1.20
N SER A 203 -9.53 -32.79 1.14
CA SER A 203 -10.68 -32.98 0.25
C SER A 203 -10.48 -32.42 -1.17
N GLY A 204 -9.31 -31.86 -1.49
CA GLY A 204 -9.01 -31.26 -2.79
C GLY A 204 -9.66 -29.89 -3.02
N ALA A 205 -10.13 -29.22 -1.97
CA ALA A 205 -10.83 -27.93 -2.01
C ALA A 205 -9.87 -26.75 -1.71
N ALA A 206 -8.69 -26.74 -2.33
CA ALA A 206 -7.74 -25.63 -2.17
C ALA A 206 -8.33 -24.32 -2.75
N ARG A 207 -8.37 -23.26 -1.95
CA ARG A 207 -8.97 -21.97 -2.31
C ARG A 207 -8.03 -21.05 -3.08
N GLY A 208 -6.72 -21.29 -3.01
CA GLY A 208 -5.74 -20.47 -3.70
C GLY A 208 -4.29 -20.71 -3.26
N PRO A 209 -3.35 -19.86 -3.72
CA PRO A 209 -1.93 -20.01 -3.42
C PRO A 209 -1.56 -19.78 -1.95
N LEU A 210 -2.39 -19.08 -1.18
CA LEU A 210 -2.14 -18.80 0.24
C LEU A 210 -2.86 -19.76 1.18
N HIS A 211 -3.55 -20.76 0.64
CA HIS A 211 -4.36 -21.69 1.43
C HIS A 211 -3.49 -22.43 2.46
N GLY A 212 -3.82 -22.29 3.74
CA GLY A 212 -3.11 -22.88 4.87
C GLY A 212 -1.84 -22.15 5.32
N VAL A 213 -1.48 -21.02 4.70
CA VAL A 213 -0.27 -20.25 5.05
C VAL A 213 -0.58 -19.26 6.17
N PRO A 214 0.15 -19.30 7.30
CA PRO A 214 0.01 -18.32 8.37
C PRO A 214 0.48 -16.91 7.95
N TRP A 215 -0.26 -15.87 8.35
CA TRP A 215 0.11 -14.48 8.10
C TRP A 215 -0.06 -13.60 9.35
N GLY A 216 0.48 -12.38 9.28
CA GLY A 216 0.36 -11.37 10.32
C GLY A 216 -0.15 -10.05 9.74
N ALA A 217 -1.14 -9.45 10.39
CA ALA A 217 -1.63 -8.12 10.05
C ALA A 217 -0.79 -7.05 10.74
N LYS A 218 -0.53 -5.94 10.03
CA LYS A 218 -0.16 -4.70 10.73
C LYS A 218 -1.38 -4.26 11.55
N ASP A 219 -1.14 -3.73 12.75
CA ASP A 219 -2.16 -3.17 13.65
C ASP A 219 -2.76 -1.85 13.12
N LEU A 220 -3.14 -1.84 11.85
CA LEU A 220 -3.83 -0.79 11.09
C LEU A 220 -5.01 -1.36 10.32
N PHE A 221 -5.14 -2.69 10.24
CA PHE A 221 -6.20 -3.37 9.51
C PHE A 221 -7.21 -3.93 10.51
N ASP A 222 -8.42 -3.38 10.47
CA ASP A 222 -9.50 -3.84 11.31
C ASP A 222 -9.77 -5.33 11.08
N THR A 223 -9.87 -6.07 12.18
CA THR A 223 -10.22 -7.49 12.20
C THR A 223 -11.35 -7.67 13.22
N ALA A 224 -12.49 -8.17 12.78
CA ALA A 224 -13.70 -8.27 13.58
C ALA A 224 -13.46 -9.10 14.85
N GLY A 225 -13.77 -8.51 16.01
CA GLY A 225 -13.60 -9.19 17.29
C GLY A 225 -12.15 -9.31 17.80
N ILE A 226 -11.16 -8.72 17.11
CA ILE A 226 -9.75 -8.72 17.53
C ILE A 226 -9.29 -7.27 17.76
N GLU A 227 -8.60 -7.01 18.87
CA GLU A 227 -8.14 -5.66 19.19
C GLU A 227 -7.26 -5.08 18.08
N THR A 228 -7.64 -3.89 17.59
CA THR A 228 -6.89 -3.13 16.58
C THR A 228 -6.71 -1.69 17.08
N SER A 229 -5.49 -1.34 17.51
CA SER A 229 -5.20 -0.10 18.24
C SER A 229 -4.67 1.04 17.37
N TRP A 230 -4.42 0.78 16.08
CA TRP A 230 -3.82 1.74 15.15
C TRP A 230 -2.46 2.30 15.59
N GLY A 231 -1.79 1.62 16.54
CA GLY A 231 -0.57 2.12 17.18
C GLY A 231 -0.77 3.43 17.97
N ALA A 232 -2.01 3.80 18.31
CA ALA A 232 -2.35 5.07 18.94
C ALA A 232 -2.97 4.85 20.32
N ALA A 233 -2.45 5.54 21.33
CA ALA A 233 -2.89 5.38 22.72
C ALA A 233 -4.40 5.65 22.92
N THR A 234 -4.98 6.56 22.13
CA THR A 234 -6.42 6.88 22.13
C THR A 234 -7.30 5.75 21.62
N HIS A 235 -6.73 4.76 20.92
CA HIS A 235 -7.43 3.62 20.34
C HIS A 235 -7.08 2.30 21.03
N ARG A 236 -6.39 2.33 22.19
CA ARG A 236 -6.13 1.13 22.99
C ARG A 236 -7.45 0.48 23.43
N GLY A 237 -7.55 -0.85 23.30
CA GLY A 237 -8.75 -1.61 23.63
C GLY A 237 -9.88 -1.50 22.59
N ARG A 238 -9.64 -0.85 21.45
CA ARG A 238 -10.61 -0.78 20.36
C ARG A 238 -10.73 -2.15 19.68
N VAL A 239 -11.95 -2.68 19.63
CA VAL A 239 -12.28 -3.91 18.92
C VAL A 239 -13.24 -3.57 17.77
N PRO A 240 -12.82 -3.72 16.50
CA PRO A 240 -13.68 -3.49 15.35
C PRO A 240 -14.83 -4.50 15.27
N GLU A 241 -15.96 -4.08 14.70
CA GLU A 241 -17.11 -4.95 14.42
C GLU A 241 -16.99 -5.67 13.06
N GLY A 242 -16.15 -5.16 12.14
CA GLY A 242 -16.00 -5.68 10.80
C GLY A 242 -14.54 -5.81 10.38
N ASP A 243 -14.32 -6.61 9.35
CA ASP A 243 -13.01 -6.85 8.76
C ASP A 243 -12.67 -5.77 7.71
N ALA A 244 -11.40 -5.40 7.62
CA ALA A 244 -10.88 -4.68 6.47
C ALA A 244 -10.86 -5.59 5.23
N SER A 245 -11.05 -5.04 4.03
CA SER A 245 -11.17 -5.84 2.80
C SER A 245 -9.97 -6.76 2.51
N ILE A 246 -8.77 -6.44 3.00
CA ILE A 246 -7.61 -7.31 2.87
C ILE A 246 -7.71 -8.56 3.75
N VAL A 247 -8.27 -8.43 4.96
CA VAL A 247 -8.50 -9.52 5.91
C VAL A 247 -9.53 -10.48 5.33
N GLU A 248 -10.66 -9.95 4.83
CA GLU A 248 -11.70 -10.74 4.15
C GLU A 248 -11.13 -11.54 2.98
N ARG A 249 -10.32 -10.91 2.12
CA ARG A 249 -9.71 -11.56 0.96
C ARG A 249 -8.72 -12.65 1.37
N LEU A 250 -7.98 -12.48 2.46
CA LEU A 250 -7.05 -13.48 2.98
C LEU A 250 -7.79 -14.68 3.58
N ASP A 251 -8.86 -14.47 4.36
CA ASP A 251 -9.70 -15.57 4.86
C ASP A 251 -10.40 -16.32 3.71
N GLN A 252 -10.91 -15.60 2.71
CA GLN A 252 -11.48 -16.18 1.49
C GLN A 252 -10.43 -17.01 0.70
N ALA A 253 -9.18 -16.58 0.68
CA ALA A 253 -8.07 -17.33 0.08
C ALA A 253 -7.60 -18.54 0.91
N GLY A 254 -8.18 -18.74 2.10
CA GLY A 254 -7.84 -19.84 3.00
C GLY A 254 -6.54 -19.62 3.78
N ALA A 255 -6.02 -18.39 3.83
CA ALA A 255 -4.86 -18.06 4.66
C ALA A 255 -5.21 -18.20 6.15
N VAL A 256 -4.19 -18.38 6.98
CA VAL A 256 -4.30 -18.63 8.44
C VAL A 256 -3.84 -17.43 9.23
#